data_AF-A0A383UU30-F1
#
_entry.id   AF-A0A383UU30-F1
#
_cell.length_a   1.000
_cell.length_b   1.000
_cell.length_c   1.000
_cell.angle_alpha   90.00
_cell.angle_beta   90.00
_cell.angle_gamma   90.00
#
_symmetry.space_group_name_H-M   'P 1'
#
loop_
_entity.id
_entity.type
_entity.pdbx_description
1 polymer ?
#
loop_
_entity_poly.entity_id
_entity_poly.type
_entity_poly.pdbx_seq_one_letter_code
_entity_poly.pdbx_strand_id
1 'polypeptide(L)'
;MIAWTVLSILALLPLCFAKPALRKSHTELFRCNLKYISMVQAQEAVKLGCNQMEVAPPASLFPASFSGSELFGLVGVGLFTWPVFPSKNVLRENYGLNRVVFDSSCRLVGLIHIKPTGPECCLHLMEIEDLKMTHELKVYDTRWDSLQLYGYRFDDELYLKNSVEEFVKFNFQSFRRNPSIKNALSMYPNLEQFTKFEIRTRPIELGPNGIQQAAVRFNRRLIINSNKEIIGICRKSDNVWKPFAELRILNDVYKLKVISARGPERGYEGLHGMNHNGIQVSTAMLRSHLLMACKVLMERNMGTNTNDEYSMLAKMESTSDRLIFTWPLRMPENFVHDGKFIKLVLDDKCSLLGLTS
;
A
#
# COMPACT_ATOMS: atom_id res chain seq x y z
N MET A 1 43.83 -9.95 -59.29
CA MET A 1 44.30 -10.18 -57.91
C MET A 1 43.54 -9.23 -57.00
N ILE A 2 42.83 -9.79 -56.00
CA ILE A 2 42.36 -9.16 -54.74
C ILE A 2 41.28 -8.07 -54.90
N ALA A 3 40.16 -8.01 -54.18
CA ALA A 3 39.30 -8.92 -53.41
C ALA A 3 38.05 -8.07 -53.12
N TRP A 4 36.85 -8.40 -53.61
CA TRP A 4 35.80 -9.05 -52.81
C TRP A 4 36.01 -8.93 -51.29
N THR A 5 35.38 -7.95 -50.64
CA THR A 5 34.92 -7.99 -49.22
C THR A 5 34.25 -6.66 -48.83
N VAL A 6 33.07 -6.35 -49.39
CA VAL A 6 32.12 -5.44 -48.71
C VAL A 6 30.69 -5.95 -48.96
N LEU A 7 30.45 -7.22 -48.62
CA LEU A 7 29.11 -7.75 -48.42
C LEU A 7 29.19 -8.64 -47.19
N SER A 8 28.31 -8.41 -46.20
CA SER A 8 28.17 -9.11 -44.91
C SER A 8 28.63 -8.33 -43.67
N ILE A 9 28.02 -7.17 -43.41
CA ILE A 9 27.70 -6.75 -42.03
C ILE A 9 26.24 -6.28 -42.01
N LEU A 10 25.32 -7.21 -42.23
CA LEU A 10 23.87 -6.99 -42.10
C LEU A 10 23.17 -8.19 -41.46
N ALA A 11 23.89 -8.95 -40.63
CA ALA A 11 23.30 -9.98 -39.79
C ALA A 11 23.88 -9.85 -38.38
N LEU A 12 22.98 -9.89 -37.39
CA LEU A 12 23.24 -9.97 -35.95
C LEU A 12 23.48 -8.65 -35.21
N LEU A 13 22.60 -7.66 -35.40
CA LEU A 13 22.10 -6.95 -34.22
C LEU A 13 20.91 -7.76 -33.71
N PRO A 14 20.98 -8.38 -32.53
CA PRO A 14 19.77 -8.80 -31.86
C PRO A 14 19.02 -7.49 -31.60
N LEU A 15 17.97 -7.25 -32.39
CA LEU A 15 16.84 -6.47 -31.95
C LEU A 15 16.38 -7.17 -30.67
N CYS A 16 16.98 -6.78 -29.55
CA CYS A 16 16.39 -6.88 -28.24
C CYS A 16 15.15 -5.99 -28.30
N PHE A 17 14.12 -6.47 -29.00
CA PHE A 17 12.77 -6.35 -28.49
C PHE A 17 12.85 -7.00 -27.12
N ALA A 18 13.23 -6.20 -26.12
CA ALA A 18 12.75 -6.43 -24.78
C ALA A 18 11.26 -6.68 -25.00
N LYS A 19 10.81 -7.92 -24.81
CA LYS A 19 9.37 -8.20 -24.68
C LYS A 19 8.91 -7.10 -23.74
N PRO A 20 7.97 -6.22 -24.13
CA PRO A 20 7.48 -5.22 -23.20
C PRO A 20 7.16 -5.99 -21.94
N ALA A 21 7.83 -5.61 -20.83
CA ALA A 21 7.68 -6.29 -19.56
C ALA A 21 6.20 -6.55 -19.39
N LEU A 22 5.81 -7.82 -19.18
CA LEU A 22 4.42 -8.24 -19.08
C LEU A 22 3.72 -7.18 -18.24
N ARG A 23 2.92 -6.29 -18.87
CA ARG A 23 2.26 -5.20 -18.16
C ARG A 23 1.49 -5.93 -17.09
N LYS A 24 1.84 -5.73 -15.82
CA LYS A 24 1.01 -6.22 -14.71
C LYS A 24 -0.35 -5.62 -15.00
N SER A 25 -1.31 -6.46 -15.41
CA SER A 25 -2.63 -6.03 -15.89
C SER A 25 -3.45 -5.37 -14.78
N HIS A 26 -2.91 -5.43 -13.56
CA HIS A 26 -3.49 -4.93 -12.35
C HIS A 26 -2.41 -4.26 -11.47
N THR A 27 -2.83 -3.23 -10.73
CA THR A 27 -1.95 -2.46 -9.83
C THR A 27 -2.64 -2.24 -8.49
N GLU A 28 -1.95 -2.57 -7.40
CA GLU A 28 -2.39 -2.22 -6.05
C GLU A 28 -1.93 -0.81 -5.67
N LEU A 29 -2.85 -0.04 -5.08
CA LEU A 29 -2.62 1.34 -4.71
C LEU A 29 -3.44 1.73 -3.48
N PHE A 30 -2.98 2.74 -2.76
CA PHE A 30 -3.64 3.32 -1.60
C PHE A 30 -4.08 4.74 -1.93
N ARG A 31 -5.35 5.05 -1.71
CA ARG A 31 -5.88 6.41 -1.77
C ARG A 31 -5.83 7.03 -0.37
N CYS A 32 -4.87 7.92 -0.16
CA CYS A 32 -4.75 8.73 1.05
C CYS A 32 -5.20 10.16 0.72
N ASN A 33 -6.42 10.52 1.16
CA ASN A 33 -7.07 11.77 0.76
C ASN A 33 -7.18 11.89 -0.79
N LEU A 34 -6.48 12.87 -1.39
CA LEU A 34 -6.43 13.07 -2.84
C LEU A 34 -5.22 12.41 -3.51
N LYS A 35 -4.31 11.80 -2.74
CA LYS A 35 -3.07 11.20 -3.26
C LYS A 35 -3.21 9.70 -3.42
N TYR A 36 -2.68 9.19 -4.52
CA TYR A 36 -2.50 7.76 -4.76
C TYR A 36 -1.06 7.36 -4.50
N ILE A 37 -0.86 6.30 -3.72
CA ILE A 37 0.44 5.75 -3.38
C ILE A 37 0.44 4.29 -3.84
N SER A 38 1.38 3.89 -4.69
CA SER A 38 1.42 2.51 -5.17
C SER A 38 1.89 1.55 -4.07
N MET A 39 1.50 0.27 -4.16
CA MET A 39 2.00 -0.77 -3.26
C MET A 39 3.53 -0.84 -3.27
N VAL A 40 4.18 -0.62 -4.42
CA VAL A 40 5.64 -0.59 -4.53
C VAL A 40 6.24 0.55 -3.71
N GLN A 41 5.69 1.76 -3.83
CA GLN A 41 6.14 2.91 -3.03
C GLN A 41 5.92 2.68 -1.53
N ALA A 42 4.79 2.08 -1.14
CA ALA A 42 4.52 1.72 0.24
C ALA A 42 5.54 0.71 0.80
N GLN A 43 5.86 -0.34 0.04
CA GLN A 43 6.84 -1.34 0.43
C GLN A 43 8.26 -0.76 0.52
N GLU A 44 8.64 0.11 -0.41
CA GLU A 44 9.93 0.84 -0.34
C GLU A 44 10.02 1.70 0.92
N ALA A 45 8.94 2.43 1.26
CA ALA A 45 8.88 3.21 2.49
C ALA A 45 8.96 2.34 3.76
N VAL A 46 8.31 1.17 3.79
CA VAL A 46 8.44 0.22 4.91
C VAL A 46 9.86 -0.30 5.03
N LYS A 47 10.51 -0.65 3.91
CA LYS A 47 11.90 -1.10 3.92
C LYS A 47 12.83 -0.03 4.51
N LEU A 48 12.66 1.22 4.10
CA LEU A 48 13.42 2.34 4.65
C LEU A 48 13.15 2.54 6.14
N GLY A 49 11.88 2.58 6.55
CA GLY A 49 11.51 2.72 7.97
C GLY A 49 12.02 1.57 8.84
N CYS A 50 11.91 0.33 8.38
CA CYS A 50 12.46 -0.83 9.07
C CYS A 50 13.98 -0.71 9.26
N ASN A 51 14.73 -0.38 8.20
CA ASN A 51 16.19 -0.19 8.32
C ASN A 51 16.54 0.92 9.32
N GLN A 52 15.73 1.98 9.37
CA GLN A 52 15.93 3.11 10.26
C GLN A 52 15.59 2.79 11.73
N MET A 53 14.95 1.66 12.03
CA MET A 53 14.79 1.21 13.41
C MET A 53 16.13 0.99 14.11
N GLU A 54 17.12 0.46 13.38
CA GLU A 54 18.47 0.20 13.88
C GLU A 54 19.35 1.44 13.84
N VAL A 55 19.33 2.19 12.72
CA VAL A 55 20.36 3.22 12.46
C VAL A 55 19.95 4.64 12.82
N ALA A 56 18.65 4.93 12.99
CA ALA A 56 18.23 6.30 13.28
C ALA A 56 18.65 6.70 14.71
N PRO A 57 19.15 7.93 14.93
CA PRO A 57 19.46 8.41 16.27
C PRO A 57 18.26 8.28 17.22
N PRO A 58 18.47 8.11 18.53
CA PRO A 58 17.38 8.08 19.52
C PRO A 58 16.51 9.35 19.50
N ALA A 59 17.07 10.48 19.08
CA ALA A 59 16.38 11.75 18.91
C ALA A 59 15.55 11.87 17.62
N SER A 60 15.66 10.90 16.72
CA SER A 60 14.89 10.92 15.48
C SER A 60 13.41 10.72 15.77
N LEU A 61 12.58 11.58 15.16
CA LEU A 61 11.13 11.44 15.19
C LEU A 61 10.66 10.13 14.55
N PHE A 62 11.40 9.62 13.57
CA PHE A 62 11.07 8.41 12.83
C PHE A 62 12.18 7.36 12.88
N PRO A 63 11.85 6.07 12.82
CA PRO A 63 10.49 5.51 12.85
C PRO A 63 9.84 5.74 14.22
N ALA A 64 8.52 5.92 14.24
CA ALA A 64 7.79 6.23 15.47
C ALA A 64 6.91 5.05 15.89
N SER A 65 6.67 4.90 17.18
CA SER A 65 5.65 3.97 17.67
C SER A 65 4.25 4.41 17.28
N PHE A 66 3.39 3.46 16.95
CA PHE A 66 2.01 3.72 16.58
C PHE A 66 1.04 2.88 17.43
N SER A 67 0.23 3.57 18.23
CA SER A 67 -0.76 2.96 19.13
C SER A 67 -2.10 2.66 18.47
N GLY A 68 -2.31 3.07 17.21
CA GLY A 68 -3.59 2.89 16.49
C GLY A 68 -3.74 1.52 15.82
N SER A 69 -3.24 0.44 16.43
CA SER A 69 -3.28 -0.90 15.84
C SER A 69 -4.70 -1.40 15.57
N GLU A 70 -5.68 -0.94 16.36
CA GLU A 70 -7.10 -1.25 16.22
C GLU A 70 -7.69 -0.76 14.89
N LEU A 71 -7.12 0.29 14.28
CA LEU A 71 -7.52 0.75 12.94
C LEU A 71 -7.32 -0.32 11.86
N PHE A 72 -6.43 -1.28 12.11
CA PHE A 72 -6.14 -2.43 11.26
C PHE A 72 -6.74 -3.73 11.82
N GLY A 73 -7.56 -3.64 12.88
CA GLY A 73 -8.08 -4.78 13.65
C GLY A 73 -7.00 -5.65 14.27
N LEU A 74 -5.86 -5.06 14.61
CA LEU A 74 -4.79 -5.72 15.35
C LEU A 74 -4.89 -5.24 16.81
N VAL A 75 -5.18 -6.14 17.75
CA VAL A 75 -5.31 -5.82 19.17
C VAL A 75 -4.05 -6.23 19.91
N GLY A 76 -3.53 -5.37 20.79
CA GLY A 76 -2.33 -5.65 21.60
C GLY A 76 -1.04 -5.74 20.80
N VAL A 77 -1.01 -5.14 19.61
CA VAL A 77 0.12 -5.19 18.67
C VAL A 77 0.81 -3.83 18.62
N GLY A 78 2.12 -3.81 18.87
CA GLY A 78 2.93 -2.62 18.63
C GLY A 78 3.22 -2.48 17.14
N LEU A 79 2.93 -1.30 16.59
CA LEU A 79 3.18 -0.94 15.19
C LEU A 79 4.13 0.26 15.13
N PHE A 80 4.68 0.48 13.94
CA PHE A 80 5.58 1.59 13.65
C PHE A 80 5.08 2.40 12.46
N THR A 81 5.32 3.71 12.46
CA THR A 81 5.06 4.59 11.32
C THR A 81 6.34 5.08 10.67
N TRP A 82 6.26 5.27 9.35
CA TRP A 82 7.30 5.93 8.56
C TRP A 82 6.66 6.83 7.48
N PRO A 83 7.23 8.01 7.18
CA PRO A 83 6.67 8.90 6.15
C PRO A 83 6.70 8.31 4.74
N VAL A 84 5.64 8.57 3.97
CA VAL A 84 5.66 8.34 2.52
C VAL A 84 6.18 9.60 1.84
N PHE A 85 7.48 9.62 1.53
CA PHE A 85 8.09 10.74 0.84
C PHE A 85 7.69 10.74 -0.66
N PRO A 86 7.18 11.86 -1.20
CA PRO A 86 6.87 11.97 -2.63
C PRO A 86 8.13 12.00 -3.52
N SER A 87 9.33 12.09 -2.94
CA SER A 87 10.62 12.06 -3.64
C SER A 87 11.67 11.31 -2.82
N LYS A 88 12.67 10.71 -3.46
CA LYS A 88 13.74 9.92 -2.83
C LYS A 88 14.61 10.67 -1.80
N ASN A 89 14.41 11.97 -1.62
CA ASN A 89 15.16 12.78 -0.66
C ASN A 89 14.46 12.78 0.70
N VAL A 90 14.98 11.94 1.60
CA VAL A 90 14.51 11.69 2.99
C VAL A 90 14.79 12.86 3.95
N LEU A 91 15.49 13.91 3.49
CA LEU A 91 16.06 14.98 4.31
C LEU A 91 15.18 16.25 4.46
N ARG A 92 13.87 16.20 4.22
CA ARG A 92 13.00 17.37 4.41
C ARG A 92 12.33 17.35 5.78
N GLU A 93 12.41 18.47 6.50
CA GLU A 93 11.66 18.74 7.76
C GLU A 93 10.13 18.61 7.59
N ASN A 94 9.64 18.65 6.35
CA ASN A 94 8.24 18.36 6.03
C ASN A 94 8.06 16.89 5.65
N TYR A 95 7.71 16.07 6.65
CA TYR A 95 7.41 14.65 6.52
C TYR A 95 6.05 14.35 5.85
N GLY A 96 5.30 15.38 5.44
CA GLY A 96 3.94 15.25 4.94
C GLY A 96 2.98 14.63 5.96
N LEU A 97 1.79 14.24 5.50
CA LEU A 97 0.72 13.69 6.36
C LEU A 97 0.44 12.19 6.11
N ASN A 98 1.10 11.58 5.13
CA ASN A 98 0.89 10.16 4.82
C ASN A 98 1.98 9.34 5.50
N ARG A 99 1.60 8.24 6.16
CA ARG A 99 2.51 7.28 6.78
C ARG A 99 2.22 5.89 6.25
N VAL A 100 3.28 5.11 6.03
CA VAL A 100 3.14 3.65 6.08
C VAL A 100 3.11 3.21 7.53
N VAL A 101 2.36 2.16 7.80
CA VAL A 101 2.32 1.46 9.08
C VAL A 101 2.87 0.06 8.87
N PHE A 102 3.83 -0.34 9.70
CA PHE A 102 4.48 -1.64 9.62
C PHE A 102 4.66 -2.29 10.99
N ASP A 103 4.84 -3.61 11.01
CA ASP A 103 5.05 -4.36 12.24
C ASP A 103 6.54 -4.63 12.57
N SER A 104 6.79 -5.26 13.72
CA SER A 104 8.12 -5.70 14.16
C SER A 104 8.80 -6.70 13.21
N SER A 105 8.05 -7.34 12.30
CA SER A 105 8.58 -8.20 11.24
C SER A 105 8.87 -7.43 9.94
N CYS A 106 8.77 -6.10 9.97
CA CYS A 106 8.96 -5.21 8.84
C CYS A 106 8.00 -5.45 7.66
N ARG A 107 6.77 -5.87 7.97
CA ARG A 107 5.72 -6.04 6.96
C ARG A 107 4.77 -4.87 6.96
N LEU A 108 4.36 -4.47 5.76
CA LEU A 108 3.32 -3.47 5.57
C LEU A 108 2.01 -3.96 6.18
N VAL A 109 1.44 -3.15 7.07
CA VAL A 109 0.12 -3.35 7.67
C VAL A 109 -0.93 -2.49 6.95
N GLY A 110 -0.53 -1.30 6.50
CA GLY A 110 -1.38 -0.39 5.73
C GLY A 110 -0.82 1.02 5.69
N LEU A 111 -1.61 1.97 5.23
CA LEU A 111 -1.26 3.40 5.24
C LEU A 111 -2.28 4.18 6.04
N ILE A 112 -1.81 5.26 6.66
CA ILE A 112 -2.66 6.25 7.32
C ILE A 112 -2.39 7.65 6.79
N HIS A 113 -3.42 8.48 6.85
CA HIS A 113 -3.33 9.91 6.69
C HIS A 113 -3.56 10.58 8.06
N ILE A 114 -2.62 11.42 8.47
CA ILE A 114 -2.69 12.16 9.73
C ILE A 114 -3.63 13.36 9.54
N LYS A 115 -4.72 13.41 10.33
CA LYS A 115 -5.65 14.53 10.42
C LYS A 115 -5.66 15.13 11.83
N PRO A 116 -6.13 16.39 12.01
CA PRO A 116 -6.31 16.98 13.34
C PRO A 116 -7.21 16.17 14.27
N THR A 117 -8.18 15.44 13.71
CA THR A 117 -9.11 14.56 14.45
C THR A 117 -8.53 13.19 14.78
N GLY A 118 -7.30 12.89 14.34
CA GLY A 118 -6.66 11.60 14.48
C GLY A 118 -6.27 10.95 13.15
N PRO A 119 -5.49 9.86 13.18
CA PRO A 119 -5.10 9.12 11.99
C PRO A 119 -6.28 8.38 11.34
N GLU A 120 -6.35 8.39 10.02
CA GLU A 120 -7.36 7.68 9.23
C GLU A 120 -6.70 6.69 8.27
N CYS A 121 -7.21 5.46 8.17
CA CYS A 121 -6.74 4.48 7.20
C CYS A 121 -6.96 4.96 5.77
N CYS A 122 -5.92 4.86 4.94
CA CYS A 122 -6.07 5.05 3.51
C CYS A 122 -6.83 3.89 2.88
N LEU A 123 -7.60 4.17 1.83
CA LEU A 123 -8.36 3.15 1.11
C LEU A 123 -7.41 2.32 0.23
N HIS A 124 -7.32 1.02 0.46
CA HIS A 124 -6.55 0.10 -0.37
C HIS A 124 -7.42 -0.36 -1.53
N LEU A 125 -6.90 -0.14 -2.74
CA LEU A 125 -7.57 -0.41 -4.00
C LEU A 125 -6.72 -1.30 -4.88
N MET A 126 -7.41 -2.09 -5.70
CA MET A 126 -6.84 -2.75 -6.87
C MET A 126 -7.42 -2.10 -8.12
N GLU A 127 -6.54 -1.73 -9.03
CA GLU A 127 -6.89 -1.20 -10.35
C GLU A 127 -6.62 -2.25 -11.42
N ILE A 128 -7.56 -2.45 -12.34
CA ILE A 128 -7.40 -3.36 -13.48
C ILE A 128 -7.81 -2.69 -14.77
N GLU A 129 -6.87 -2.59 -15.72
CA GLU A 129 -7.11 -2.08 -17.06
C GLU A 129 -7.62 -3.18 -18.01
N ASP A 130 -7.07 -4.39 -17.90
CA ASP A 130 -7.48 -5.53 -18.75
C ASP A 130 -8.60 -6.34 -18.09
N LEU A 131 -9.82 -5.88 -18.33
CA LEU A 131 -11.02 -6.48 -17.74
C LEU A 131 -11.29 -7.91 -18.23
N LYS A 132 -10.69 -8.38 -19.34
CA LYS A 132 -10.91 -9.75 -19.85
C LYS A 132 -10.41 -10.81 -18.88
N MET A 133 -9.29 -10.55 -18.21
CA MET A 133 -8.63 -11.51 -17.33
C MET A 133 -9.21 -11.54 -15.91
N THR A 134 -10.21 -10.69 -15.63
CA THR A 134 -10.72 -10.52 -14.27
C THR A 134 -11.46 -11.75 -13.72
N HIS A 135 -12.05 -12.57 -14.58
CA HIS A 135 -12.84 -13.75 -14.16
C HIS A 135 -11.99 -14.86 -13.52
N GLU A 136 -10.70 -14.95 -13.87
CA GLU A 136 -9.75 -15.91 -13.28
C GLU A 136 -8.94 -15.30 -12.13
N LEU A 137 -9.02 -13.97 -11.94
CA LEU A 137 -8.19 -13.28 -10.98
C LEU A 137 -8.66 -13.52 -9.54
N LYS A 138 -7.71 -13.96 -8.71
CA LYS A 138 -7.85 -13.97 -7.26
C LYS A 138 -6.83 -13.01 -6.64
N VAL A 139 -7.28 -12.21 -5.68
CA VAL A 139 -6.45 -11.29 -4.90
C VAL A 139 -6.62 -11.68 -3.44
N TYR A 140 -5.52 -12.09 -2.79
CA TYR A 140 -5.55 -12.59 -1.40
C TYR A 140 -6.61 -13.68 -1.19
N ASP A 141 -6.58 -14.69 -2.07
CA ASP A 141 -7.51 -15.83 -2.13
C ASP A 141 -8.99 -15.47 -2.37
N THR A 142 -9.29 -14.19 -2.59
CA THR A 142 -10.64 -13.70 -2.86
C THR A 142 -10.82 -13.48 -4.35
N ARG A 143 -11.93 -13.95 -4.92
CA ARG A 143 -12.24 -13.77 -6.35
C ARG A 143 -12.52 -12.30 -6.66
N TRP A 144 -12.04 -11.82 -7.80
CA TRP A 144 -12.24 -10.43 -8.24
C TRP A 144 -13.69 -9.96 -8.18
N ASP A 145 -14.61 -10.78 -8.69
CA ASP A 145 -16.05 -10.49 -8.76
C ASP A 145 -16.69 -10.29 -7.38
N SER A 146 -16.15 -10.91 -6.33
CA SER A 146 -16.60 -10.75 -4.95
C SER A 146 -16.07 -9.50 -4.25
N LEU A 147 -15.05 -8.82 -4.79
CA LEU A 147 -14.54 -7.57 -4.24
C LEU A 147 -15.51 -6.42 -4.54
N GLN A 148 -15.71 -5.53 -3.56
CA GLN A 148 -16.59 -4.38 -3.72
C GLN A 148 -16.03 -3.41 -4.77
N LEU A 149 -16.84 -3.11 -5.80
CA LEU A 149 -16.52 -2.09 -6.79
C LEU A 149 -16.53 -0.71 -6.14
N TYR A 150 -15.40 -0.01 -6.25
CA TYR A 150 -15.24 1.36 -5.79
C TYR A 150 -15.67 2.37 -6.87
N GLY A 151 -15.30 2.08 -8.12
CA GLY A 151 -15.59 2.96 -9.26
C GLY A 151 -14.75 2.62 -10.48
N TYR A 152 -14.68 3.57 -11.40
CA TYR A 152 -13.94 3.44 -12.65
C TYR A 152 -12.93 4.57 -12.76
N ARG A 153 -11.73 4.27 -13.25
CA ARG A 153 -10.65 5.26 -13.41
C ARG A 153 -10.10 5.28 -14.82
N PHE A 154 -9.76 6.47 -15.27
CA PHE A 154 -8.92 6.68 -16.45
C PHE A 154 -8.07 7.93 -16.24
N ASP A 155 -6.74 7.78 -16.30
CA ASP A 155 -5.78 8.82 -15.90
C ASP A 155 -6.15 9.40 -14.50
N ASP A 156 -6.39 10.70 -14.40
CA ASP A 156 -6.80 11.37 -13.17
C ASP A 156 -8.33 11.44 -12.97
N GLU A 157 -9.12 10.94 -13.92
CA GLU A 157 -10.58 10.93 -13.85
C GLU A 157 -11.08 9.75 -13.00
N LEU A 158 -11.83 10.04 -11.93
CA LEU A 158 -12.45 9.04 -11.06
C LEU A 158 -13.97 9.13 -11.08
N TYR A 159 -14.61 8.03 -11.45
CA TYR A 159 -16.06 7.86 -11.46
C TYR A 159 -16.48 6.91 -10.34
N LEU A 160 -16.91 7.45 -9.20
CA LEU A 160 -17.32 6.65 -8.04
C LEU A 160 -18.59 5.84 -8.34
N LYS A 161 -18.63 4.58 -7.89
CA LYS A 161 -19.77 3.66 -8.11
C LYS A 161 -21.10 4.32 -7.75
N ASN A 162 -21.20 4.89 -6.55
CA ASN A 162 -22.45 5.50 -6.07
C ASN A 162 -22.92 6.66 -6.97
N SER A 163 -21.99 7.51 -7.42
CA SER A 163 -22.29 8.60 -8.35
C SER A 163 -22.74 8.08 -9.72
N VAL A 164 -22.15 6.97 -10.20
CA VAL A 164 -22.57 6.33 -11.46
C VAL A 164 -23.97 5.74 -11.31
N GLU A 165 -24.25 5.05 -10.21
CA GLU A 165 -25.57 4.46 -9.92
C GLU A 165 -26.66 5.54 -9.81
N GLU A 166 -26.37 6.63 -9.11
CA GLU A 166 -27.25 7.78 -9.00
C GLU A 166 -27.52 8.41 -10.37
N PHE A 167 -26.47 8.61 -11.17
CA PHE A 167 -26.62 9.14 -12.52
C PHE A 167 -27.53 8.25 -13.39
N VAL A 168 -27.35 6.93 -13.36
CA VAL A 168 -28.20 5.99 -14.11
C VAL A 168 -29.65 6.07 -13.64
N LYS A 169 -29.89 6.11 -12.33
CA LYS A 169 -31.23 6.18 -11.75
C LYS A 169 -32.01 7.39 -12.27
N PHE A 170 -31.39 8.57 -12.30
CA PHE A 170 -32.04 9.80 -12.73
C PHE A 170 -32.11 9.98 -14.25
N ASN A 171 -31.15 9.42 -15.00
CA ASN A 171 -31.00 9.69 -16.42
C ASN A 171 -31.36 8.50 -17.33
N PHE A 172 -31.93 7.43 -16.78
CA PHE A 172 -32.17 6.17 -17.50
C PHE A 172 -32.89 6.36 -18.85
N GLN A 173 -33.92 7.21 -18.90
CA GLN A 173 -34.69 7.46 -20.13
C GLN A 173 -33.87 8.10 -21.26
N SER A 174 -32.73 8.73 -20.91
CA SER A 174 -31.85 9.39 -21.87
C SER A 174 -30.85 8.44 -22.55
N PHE A 175 -30.70 7.21 -22.05
CA PHE A 175 -29.80 6.21 -22.64
C PHE A 175 -30.35 5.71 -23.97
N ARG A 176 -29.47 5.58 -24.97
CA ARG A 176 -29.84 5.17 -26.32
C ARG A 176 -29.06 3.94 -26.74
N ARG A 177 -29.67 3.10 -27.58
CA ARG A 177 -29.00 1.98 -28.24
C ARG A 177 -27.77 2.49 -28.98
N ASN A 178 -26.63 1.81 -28.84
CA ASN A 178 -25.40 2.17 -29.54
C ASN A 178 -24.66 0.92 -30.04
N PRO A 179 -24.84 0.54 -31.32
CA PRO A 179 -24.20 -0.66 -31.87
C PRO A 179 -22.69 -0.54 -32.02
N SER A 180 -22.11 0.68 -31.99
CA SER A 180 -20.67 0.90 -32.15
C SER A 180 -19.83 0.44 -30.96
N ILE A 181 -20.46 0.09 -29.82
CA ILE A 181 -19.77 -0.25 -28.58
C ILE A 181 -19.34 -1.73 -28.49
N LYS A 182 -19.63 -2.54 -29.52
CA LYS A 182 -19.32 -3.98 -29.56
C LYS A 182 -17.87 -4.31 -29.20
N ASN A 183 -16.91 -3.52 -29.71
CA ASN A 183 -15.49 -3.76 -29.44
C ASN A 183 -15.14 -3.56 -27.96
N ALA A 184 -15.73 -2.55 -27.30
CA ALA A 184 -15.56 -2.34 -25.86
C ALA A 184 -16.21 -3.47 -25.05
N LEU A 185 -17.41 -3.91 -25.46
CA LEU A 185 -18.11 -5.01 -24.78
C LEU A 185 -17.27 -6.29 -24.74
N SER A 186 -16.52 -6.59 -25.80
CA SER A 186 -15.62 -7.75 -25.84
C SER A 186 -14.55 -7.75 -24.75
N MET A 187 -14.27 -6.60 -24.12
CA MET A 187 -13.27 -6.46 -23.08
C MET A 187 -13.84 -6.62 -21.67
N TYR A 188 -15.15 -6.53 -21.48
CA TYR A 188 -15.76 -6.74 -20.16
C TYR A 188 -15.91 -8.23 -19.84
N PRO A 189 -15.81 -8.62 -18.56
CA PRO A 189 -16.12 -9.98 -18.14
C PRO A 189 -17.60 -10.27 -18.40
N ASN A 190 -17.96 -11.55 -18.51
CA ASN A 190 -19.36 -12.00 -18.57
C ASN A 190 -20.19 -11.36 -19.70
N LEU A 191 -19.57 -11.10 -20.86
CA LEU A 191 -20.24 -10.52 -22.04
C LEU A 191 -21.57 -11.21 -22.36
N GLU A 192 -21.59 -12.54 -22.34
CA GLU A 192 -22.78 -13.34 -22.66
C GLU A 192 -23.96 -12.98 -21.76
N GLN A 193 -23.72 -12.78 -20.47
CA GLN A 193 -24.76 -12.40 -19.50
C GLN A 193 -25.31 -11.00 -19.79
N PHE A 194 -24.44 -10.04 -20.09
CA PHE A 194 -24.84 -8.66 -20.37
C PHE A 194 -25.59 -8.52 -21.69
N THR A 195 -25.21 -9.30 -22.71
CA THR A 195 -25.83 -9.25 -24.04
C THR A 195 -27.16 -9.97 -24.16
N LYS A 196 -27.64 -10.65 -23.11
CA LYS A 196 -29.03 -11.14 -23.04
C LYS A 196 -30.05 -9.99 -23.13
N PHE A 197 -29.61 -8.78 -22.78
CA PHE A 197 -30.41 -7.57 -22.71
C PHE A 197 -29.92 -6.53 -23.71
N GLU A 198 -30.78 -5.58 -24.08
CA GLU A 198 -30.41 -4.54 -25.03
C GLU A 198 -29.36 -3.60 -24.39
N ILE A 199 -28.22 -3.42 -25.06
CA ILE A 199 -27.17 -2.51 -24.60
C ILE A 199 -27.49 -1.07 -24.98
N ARG A 200 -27.43 -0.18 -23.99
CA ARG A 200 -27.66 1.25 -24.14
C ARG A 200 -26.48 2.04 -23.58
N THR A 201 -26.20 3.19 -24.19
CA THR A 201 -25.09 4.05 -23.77
C THR A 201 -25.51 5.51 -23.66
N ARG A 202 -24.78 6.27 -22.85
CA ARG A 202 -24.92 7.72 -22.74
C ARG A 202 -23.54 8.38 -22.68
N PRO A 203 -23.28 9.47 -23.44
CA PRO A 203 -22.12 10.31 -23.24
C PRO A 203 -22.14 10.95 -21.84
N ILE A 204 -21.01 10.90 -21.15
CA ILE A 204 -20.87 11.43 -19.79
C ILE A 204 -19.57 12.22 -19.65
N GLU A 205 -19.54 13.16 -18.71
CA GLU A 205 -18.35 13.89 -18.30
C GLU A 205 -18.36 14.14 -16.78
N LEU A 206 -17.21 14.45 -16.21
CA LEU A 206 -17.11 14.91 -14.82
C LEU A 206 -17.29 16.43 -14.80
N GLY A 207 -18.40 16.87 -14.24
CA GLY A 207 -18.68 18.26 -13.94
C GLY A 207 -18.37 18.62 -12.47
N PRO A 208 -18.58 19.89 -12.08
CA PRO A 208 -18.33 20.37 -10.72
C PRO A 208 -19.17 19.66 -9.65
N ASN A 209 -20.36 19.18 -10.04
CA ASN A 209 -21.30 18.49 -9.16
C ASN A 209 -21.27 16.96 -9.35
N GLY A 210 -20.22 16.42 -9.99
CA GLY A 210 -20.10 14.99 -10.28
C GLY A 210 -20.46 14.66 -11.73
N ILE A 211 -21.00 13.46 -11.95
CA ILE A 211 -21.22 12.93 -13.31
C ILE A 211 -22.40 13.65 -13.95
N GLN A 212 -22.20 14.19 -15.15
CA GLN A 212 -23.24 14.88 -15.91
C GLN A 212 -23.35 14.35 -17.34
N GLN A 213 -24.46 14.69 -18.00
CA GLN A 213 -24.66 14.37 -19.41
C GLN A 213 -23.71 15.21 -20.25
N ALA A 214 -22.98 14.57 -21.16
CA ALA A 214 -22.08 15.27 -22.06
C ALA A 214 -22.69 15.43 -23.47
N ALA A 215 -22.09 16.31 -24.27
CA ALA A 215 -22.40 16.42 -25.69
C ALA A 215 -22.16 15.09 -26.43
N VAL A 216 -22.89 14.85 -27.52
CA VAL A 216 -22.84 13.57 -28.28
C VAL A 216 -21.43 13.22 -28.77
N ARG A 217 -20.60 14.24 -29.05
CA ARG A 217 -19.22 14.10 -29.51
C ARG A 217 -18.21 13.77 -28.41
N PHE A 218 -18.65 13.70 -27.16
CA PHE A 218 -17.75 13.43 -26.05
C PHE A 218 -17.24 11.99 -26.10
N ASN A 219 -15.94 11.82 -25.82
CA ASN A 219 -15.27 10.56 -26.01
C ASN A 219 -15.44 9.59 -24.84
N ARG A 220 -16.20 9.93 -23.78
CA ARG A 220 -16.55 8.99 -22.68
C ARG A 220 -18.01 8.59 -22.75
N ARG A 221 -18.29 7.30 -22.51
CA ARG A 221 -19.65 6.75 -22.48
C ARG A 221 -19.84 5.77 -21.34
N LEU A 222 -20.95 5.94 -20.63
CA LEU A 222 -21.48 4.96 -19.68
C LEU A 222 -22.30 3.93 -20.44
N ILE A 223 -22.07 2.65 -20.13
CA ILE A 223 -22.72 1.50 -20.74
C ILE A 223 -23.61 0.83 -19.70
N ILE A 224 -24.88 0.64 -20.06
CA ILE A 224 -25.86 -0.11 -19.27
C ILE A 224 -26.57 -1.13 -20.15
N ASN A 225 -27.22 -2.11 -19.53
CA ASN A 225 -28.22 -2.93 -20.22
C ASN A 225 -29.65 -2.42 -20.00
N SER A 226 -30.63 -3.03 -20.68
CA SER A 226 -32.04 -2.65 -20.56
C SER A 226 -32.64 -2.87 -19.17
N ASN A 227 -32.00 -3.69 -18.33
CA ASN A 227 -32.38 -3.92 -16.93
C ASN A 227 -31.79 -2.89 -15.96
N LYS A 228 -31.14 -1.83 -16.46
CA LYS A 228 -30.45 -0.79 -15.68
C LYS A 228 -29.17 -1.27 -14.99
N GLU A 229 -28.66 -2.45 -15.33
CA GLU A 229 -27.38 -2.93 -14.83
C GLU A 229 -26.25 -2.15 -15.50
N ILE A 230 -25.32 -1.66 -14.68
CA ILE A 230 -24.13 -0.93 -15.14
C ILE A 230 -23.10 -1.96 -15.59
N ILE A 231 -22.67 -1.86 -16.84
CA ILE A 231 -21.62 -2.70 -17.40
C ILE A 231 -20.26 -2.03 -17.19
N GLY A 232 -20.20 -0.71 -17.38
CA GLY A 232 -18.99 0.07 -17.11
C GLY A 232 -18.91 1.37 -17.90
N ILE A 233 -17.73 2.01 -17.85
CA ILE A 233 -17.44 3.25 -18.56
C ILE A 233 -16.37 2.97 -19.59
N CYS A 234 -16.50 3.55 -20.78
CA CYS A 234 -15.52 3.42 -21.84
C CYS A 234 -15.16 4.78 -22.44
N ARG A 235 -14.00 4.84 -23.07
CA ARG A 235 -13.60 5.95 -23.94
C ARG A 235 -13.32 5.54 -25.36
N LYS A 236 -13.47 6.49 -26.28
CA LYS A 236 -13.01 6.37 -27.65
C LYS A 236 -11.56 6.85 -27.76
N SER A 237 -10.67 6.00 -28.26
CA SER A 237 -9.28 6.30 -28.65
C SER A 237 -9.05 5.74 -30.05
N ASP A 238 -8.65 6.57 -31.01
CA ASP A 238 -8.26 6.13 -32.37
C ASP A 238 -9.30 5.21 -33.02
N ASN A 239 -10.58 5.59 -32.90
CA ASN A 239 -11.77 4.83 -33.35
C ASN A 239 -12.10 3.53 -32.59
N VAL A 240 -11.34 3.16 -31.57
CA VAL A 240 -11.62 2.00 -30.72
C VAL A 240 -12.20 2.46 -29.39
N TRP A 241 -13.30 1.82 -28.97
CA TRP A 241 -13.81 1.98 -27.61
C TRP A 241 -13.03 1.06 -26.66
N LYS A 242 -12.45 1.64 -25.61
CA LYS A 242 -11.70 0.94 -24.56
C LYS A 242 -12.38 1.17 -23.21
N PRO A 243 -12.53 0.14 -22.37
CA PRO A 243 -13.07 0.31 -21.03
C PRO A 243 -12.13 1.17 -20.17
N PHE A 244 -12.72 1.75 -19.14
CA PHE A 244 -11.99 2.34 -18.02
C PHE A 244 -11.49 1.23 -17.12
N ALA A 245 -10.45 1.52 -16.34
CA ALA A 245 -10.00 0.57 -15.33
C ALA A 245 -11.07 0.44 -14.24
N GLU A 246 -11.31 -0.78 -13.77
CA GLU A 246 -12.12 -1.00 -12.57
C GLU A 246 -11.24 -0.80 -11.34
N LEU A 247 -11.75 -0.04 -10.36
CA LEU A 247 -11.17 0.06 -9.03
C LEU A 247 -12.02 -0.74 -8.04
N ARG A 248 -11.41 -1.69 -7.33
CA ARG A 248 -12.08 -2.47 -6.27
C ARG A 248 -11.39 -2.33 -4.93
N ILE A 249 -12.18 -2.37 -3.86
CA ILE A 249 -11.71 -2.19 -2.49
C ILE A 249 -11.05 -3.48 -1.99
N LEU A 250 -9.86 -3.33 -1.39
CA LEU A 250 -9.07 -4.43 -0.82
C LEU A 250 -9.00 -4.41 0.71
N ASN A 251 -9.54 -3.40 1.39
CA ASN A 251 -9.34 -3.19 2.84
C ASN A 251 -9.53 -4.46 3.69
N ASP A 252 -10.68 -5.12 3.59
CA ASP A 252 -11.00 -6.27 4.44
C ASP A 252 -10.18 -7.52 4.08
N VAL A 253 -10.03 -7.80 2.78
CA VAL A 253 -9.26 -8.96 2.31
C VAL A 253 -7.77 -8.81 2.62
N TYR A 254 -7.23 -7.60 2.49
CA TYR A 254 -5.84 -7.31 2.84
C TYR A 254 -5.63 -7.39 4.35
N LYS A 255 -6.56 -6.84 5.14
CA LYS A 255 -6.54 -6.96 6.61
C LYS A 255 -6.50 -8.42 7.06
N LEU A 256 -7.37 -9.28 6.50
CA LEU A 256 -7.37 -10.71 6.79
C LEU A 256 -6.04 -11.37 6.40
N LYS A 257 -5.49 -11.02 5.23
CA LYS A 257 -4.17 -11.50 4.78
C LYS A 257 -3.04 -11.09 5.72
N VAL A 258 -3.05 -9.85 6.22
CA VAL A 258 -2.06 -9.36 7.20
C VAL A 258 -2.17 -10.13 8.52
N ILE A 259 -3.40 -10.31 9.04
CA ILE A 259 -3.65 -11.07 10.27
C ILE A 259 -3.19 -12.52 10.12
N SER A 260 -3.56 -13.17 9.02
CA SER A 260 -3.20 -14.57 8.74
C SER A 260 -1.69 -14.75 8.59
N ALA A 261 -1.03 -13.89 7.79
CA ALA A 261 0.41 -13.97 7.58
C ALA A 261 1.22 -13.72 8.86
N ARG A 262 0.67 -12.95 9.81
CA ARG A 262 1.34 -12.63 11.08
C ARG A 262 1.42 -13.81 12.02
N GLY A 263 0.37 -14.62 12.10
CA GLY A 263 0.24 -15.62 13.16
C GLY A 263 0.20 -14.97 14.56
N PRO A 264 0.11 -15.76 15.63
CA PRO A 264 0.23 -15.24 16.98
C PRO A 264 1.67 -14.76 17.23
N GLU A 265 1.84 -13.55 17.77
CA GLU A 265 3.15 -13.17 18.34
C GLU A 265 3.46 -14.12 19.50
N ARG A 266 4.55 -14.89 19.37
CA ARG A 266 5.04 -15.80 20.40
C ARG A 266 6.27 -15.18 21.07
N GLY A 267 6.45 -15.48 22.36
CA GLY A 267 7.54 -14.96 23.17
C GLY A 267 7.12 -13.79 24.05
N TYR A 268 7.80 -13.64 25.19
CA TYR A 268 7.55 -12.57 26.17
C TYR A 268 6.13 -12.61 26.78
N GLU A 269 5.64 -13.80 27.12
CA GLU A 269 4.29 -14.02 27.71
C GLU A 269 4.14 -13.38 29.10
N GLY A 270 5.24 -13.23 29.85
CA GLY A 270 5.29 -12.52 31.14
C GLY A 270 5.65 -11.04 31.06
N LEU A 271 5.63 -10.44 29.85
CA LEU A 271 5.98 -9.03 29.69
C LEU A 271 4.81 -8.13 30.08
N HIS A 272 5.07 -7.22 31.02
CA HIS A 272 4.12 -6.23 31.47
C HIS A 272 4.57 -4.83 31.09
N GLY A 273 3.61 -3.95 30.81
CA GLY A 273 3.87 -2.53 30.65
C GLY A 273 4.50 -1.96 31.93
N MET A 274 5.29 -0.91 31.78
CA MET A 274 6.03 -0.32 32.88
C MET A 274 6.04 1.20 32.81
N ASN A 275 6.16 1.83 33.98
CA ASN A 275 6.35 3.27 34.10
C ASN A 275 7.86 3.54 34.21
N HIS A 276 8.37 4.39 33.34
CA HIS A 276 9.75 4.86 33.37
C HIS A 276 9.78 6.38 33.47
N ASN A 277 10.20 6.91 34.62
CA ASN A 277 10.28 8.35 34.87
C ASN A 277 8.97 9.12 34.57
N GLY A 278 7.81 8.51 34.87
CA GLY A 278 6.48 9.09 34.61
C GLY A 278 5.90 8.75 33.24
N ILE A 279 6.67 8.08 32.37
CA ILE A 279 6.25 7.71 31.02
C ILE A 279 5.74 6.27 31.04
N GLN A 280 4.47 6.09 30.69
CA GLN A 280 3.85 4.76 30.60
C GLN A 280 4.20 4.10 29.28
N VAL A 281 4.90 2.96 29.35
CA VAL A 281 5.27 2.15 28.19
C VAL A 281 4.40 0.89 28.17
N SER A 282 3.62 0.70 27.11
CA SER A 282 2.69 -0.43 27.02
C SER A 282 3.41 -1.75 26.72
N THR A 283 2.80 -2.88 27.10
CA THR A 283 3.31 -4.22 26.75
C THR A 283 3.50 -4.39 25.24
N ALA A 284 2.57 -3.89 24.43
CA ALA A 284 2.63 -3.97 22.97
C ALA A 284 3.84 -3.21 22.40
N MET A 285 4.12 -2.02 22.95
CA MET A 285 5.31 -1.24 22.59
C MET A 285 6.59 -1.97 22.98
N LEU A 286 6.71 -2.44 24.23
CA LEU A 286 7.89 -3.18 24.67
C LEU A 286 8.13 -4.42 23.81
N ARG A 287 7.09 -5.24 23.59
CA ARG A 287 7.18 -6.48 22.82
C ARG A 287 7.65 -6.24 21.38
N SER A 288 7.05 -5.26 20.69
CA SER A 288 7.42 -4.96 19.30
C SER A 288 8.86 -4.47 19.16
N HIS A 289 9.35 -3.67 20.09
CA HIS A 289 10.76 -3.25 20.11
C HIS A 289 11.71 -4.38 20.47
N LEU A 290 11.35 -5.22 21.45
CA LEU A 290 12.12 -6.40 21.83
C LEU A 290 12.29 -7.36 20.64
N LEU A 291 11.22 -7.61 19.89
CA LEU A 291 11.28 -8.45 18.69
C LEU A 291 12.22 -7.87 17.64
N MET A 292 12.17 -6.55 17.40
CA MET A 292 13.06 -5.88 16.46
C MET A 292 14.52 -5.93 16.92
N ALA A 293 14.77 -5.57 18.19
CA ALA A 293 16.11 -5.57 18.78
C ALA A 293 16.71 -6.97 18.76
N CYS A 294 15.95 -7.98 19.17
CA CYS A 294 16.41 -9.36 19.21
C CYS A 294 16.75 -9.91 17.83
N LYS A 295 15.94 -9.61 16.82
CA LYS A 295 16.22 -9.98 15.44
C LYS A 295 17.58 -9.45 15.00
N VAL A 296 17.86 -8.16 15.25
CA VAL A 296 19.14 -7.54 14.90
C VAL A 296 20.31 -8.14 15.68
N LEU A 297 20.14 -8.37 16.98
CA LEU A 297 21.17 -9.02 17.82
C LEU A 297 21.50 -10.44 17.32
N MET A 298 20.50 -11.23 16.96
CA MET A 298 20.68 -12.58 16.42
C MET A 298 21.39 -12.57 15.06
N GLU A 299 20.98 -11.70 14.14
CA GLU A 299 21.61 -11.58 12.82
C GLU A 299 23.11 -11.22 12.94
N ARG A 300 23.45 -10.33 13.88
CA ARG A 300 24.86 -9.98 14.15
C ARG A 300 25.66 -11.12 14.75
N ASN A 301 25.12 -11.85 15.71
CA ASN A 301 25.80 -13.01 16.28
C ASN A 301 26.05 -14.12 15.23
N MET A 302 25.25 -14.17 14.17
CA MET A 302 25.44 -15.06 13.02
C MET A 302 26.42 -14.51 11.96
N GLY A 303 26.98 -13.31 12.15
CA GLY A 303 27.94 -12.68 11.23
C GLY A 303 27.33 -12.18 9.93
N THR A 304 26.00 -11.97 9.85
CA THR A 304 25.30 -11.62 8.62
C THR A 304 25.09 -10.11 8.42
N ASN A 305 25.46 -9.26 9.38
CA ASN A 305 25.33 -7.80 9.30
C ASN A 305 26.66 -7.08 9.63
N THR A 306 27.10 -6.19 8.73
CA THR A 306 28.36 -5.42 8.83
C THR A 306 28.17 -3.93 9.16
N ASN A 307 26.95 -3.47 9.42
CA ASN A 307 26.66 -2.06 9.71
C ASN A 307 26.59 -1.82 11.24
N ASP A 308 27.73 -1.47 11.83
CA ASP A 308 27.91 -1.29 13.28
C ASP A 308 27.45 0.08 13.84
N GLU A 309 26.74 0.91 13.08
CA GLU A 309 26.74 2.35 13.36
C GLU A 309 25.80 2.88 14.48
N TYR A 310 24.82 2.12 15.02
CA TYR A 310 23.94 2.73 16.05
C TYR A 310 23.37 1.86 17.17
N SER A 311 23.66 0.56 17.21
CA SER A 311 23.60 -0.15 18.49
C SER A 311 24.80 0.32 19.30
N MET A 312 24.60 1.24 20.24
CA MET A 312 25.63 1.38 21.26
C MET A 312 25.62 0.07 22.05
N LEU A 313 26.64 -0.78 21.79
CA LEU A 313 27.23 -1.59 22.83
C LEU A 313 27.52 -0.61 23.96
N ALA A 314 26.58 -0.47 24.89
CA ALA A 314 26.98 -0.14 26.23
C ALA A 314 27.79 -1.36 26.64
N LYS A 315 29.11 -1.31 26.48
CA LYS A 315 30.02 -2.00 27.39
C LYS A 315 29.77 -1.37 28.76
N MET A 316 28.59 -1.62 29.32
CA MET A 316 28.29 -1.31 30.70
C MET A 316 28.96 -2.44 31.45
N GLU A 317 30.15 -2.09 31.92
CA GLU A 317 30.93 -2.68 32.99
C GLU A 317 30.59 -4.13 33.30
N SER A 318 31.52 -5.00 32.93
CA SER A 318 31.56 -6.42 33.26
C SER A 318 31.49 -6.63 34.77
N THR A 319 30.29 -6.60 35.33
CA THR A 319 29.99 -7.25 36.59
C THR A 319 29.29 -8.56 36.24
N SER A 320 30.09 -9.62 36.08
CA SER A 320 29.75 -11.01 35.75
C SER A 320 29.31 -11.29 34.31
N ASP A 321 30.11 -12.06 33.56
CA ASP A 321 29.86 -12.96 32.40
C ASP A 321 28.71 -12.74 31.39
N ARG A 322 27.94 -11.64 31.42
CA ARG A 322 26.79 -11.40 30.56
C ARG A 322 26.96 -10.13 29.75
N LEU A 323 26.80 -10.26 28.43
CA LEU A 323 26.77 -9.13 27.52
C LEU A 323 25.43 -8.41 27.64
N ILE A 324 25.49 -7.09 27.82
CA ILE A 324 24.32 -6.22 27.91
C ILE A 324 24.26 -5.34 26.66
N PHE A 325 23.06 -5.20 26.11
CA PHE A 325 22.78 -4.41 24.91
C PHE A 325 21.77 -3.32 25.22
N THR A 326 21.87 -2.20 24.50
CA THR A 326 20.85 -1.16 24.55
C THR A 326 20.20 -0.97 23.19
N TRP A 327 18.90 -0.75 23.18
CA TRP A 327 18.12 -0.52 21.95
C TRP A 327 17.19 0.69 22.12
N PRO A 328 17.13 1.63 21.15
CA PRO A 328 16.27 2.79 21.27
C PRO A 328 14.79 2.40 21.33
N LEU A 329 14.08 2.89 22.34
CA LEU A 329 12.62 2.83 22.40
C LEU A 329 12.07 3.98 21.54
N ARG A 330 11.49 3.67 20.38
CA ARG A 330 10.89 4.66 19.48
C ARG A 330 9.59 5.15 20.09
N MET A 331 9.50 6.44 20.33
CA MET A 331 8.30 7.05 20.90
C MET A 331 7.26 7.39 19.82
N PRO A 332 5.98 7.59 20.19
CA PRO A 332 4.98 8.08 19.24
C PRO A 332 5.33 9.45 18.65
N GLU A 333 4.85 9.76 17.43
CA GLU A 333 5.17 11.02 16.72
C GLU A 333 4.81 12.30 17.50
N ASN A 334 3.85 12.23 18.42
CA ASN A 334 3.41 13.35 19.24
C ASN A 334 4.10 13.40 20.62
N PHE A 335 5.09 12.54 20.87
CA PHE A 335 5.83 12.53 22.11
C PHE A 335 6.82 13.70 22.17
N VAL A 336 6.80 14.45 23.27
CA VAL A 336 7.72 15.58 23.48
C VAL A 336 9.01 15.05 24.09
N HIS A 337 10.10 15.16 23.34
CA HIS A 337 11.44 14.77 23.80
C HIS A 337 12.04 15.91 24.65
N ASP A 338 11.83 15.88 25.97
CA ASP A 338 12.49 16.79 26.93
C ASP A 338 13.98 16.40 27.15
N GLY A 339 14.72 16.13 26.06
CA GLY A 339 16.10 15.65 26.08
C GLY A 339 16.30 14.24 26.65
N LYS A 340 15.23 13.50 26.93
CA LYS A 340 15.26 12.12 27.47
C LYS A 340 15.01 11.11 26.36
N PHE A 341 15.92 10.16 26.20
CA PHE A 341 15.82 9.09 25.19
C PHE A 341 15.75 7.73 25.88
N ILE A 342 14.58 7.12 25.88
CA ILE A 342 14.41 5.83 26.54
C ILE A 342 15.07 4.74 25.69
N LYS A 343 15.82 3.86 26.34
CA LYS A 343 16.41 2.68 25.71
C LYS A 343 15.98 1.43 26.48
N LEU A 344 15.71 0.36 25.74
CA LEU A 344 15.64 -0.98 26.30
C LEU A 344 17.04 -1.43 26.72
N VAL A 345 17.13 -2.15 27.84
CA VAL A 345 18.34 -2.85 28.29
C VAL A 345 18.08 -4.35 28.17
N LEU A 346 18.92 -5.04 27.41
CA LEU A 346 18.72 -6.44 27.01
C LEU A 346 19.95 -7.29 27.36
N ASP A 347 19.74 -8.57 27.65
CA ASP A 347 20.84 -9.54 27.68
C ASP A 347 21.09 -10.20 26.30
N ASP A 348 22.12 -11.03 26.23
CA ASP A 348 22.51 -11.81 25.04
C ASP A 348 21.48 -12.86 24.60
N LYS A 349 20.48 -13.13 25.44
CA LYS A 349 19.32 -14.00 25.15
C LYS A 349 18.07 -13.20 24.80
N CYS A 350 18.20 -11.90 24.55
CA CYS A 350 17.12 -10.97 24.27
C CYS A 350 16.09 -10.78 25.42
N SER A 351 16.44 -11.11 26.66
CA SER A 351 15.59 -10.85 27.81
C SER A 351 15.60 -9.36 28.15
N LEU A 352 14.43 -8.77 28.43
CA LEU A 352 14.35 -7.40 28.92
C LEU A 352 14.84 -7.32 30.37
N LEU A 353 15.93 -6.59 30.61
CA LEU A 353 16.46 -6.29 31.95
C LEU A 353 15.86 -5.02 32.54
N GLY A 354 15.45 -4.07 31.70
CA GLY A 354 14.81 -2.82 32.12
C GLY A 354 14.84 -1.73 31.06
N LEU A 355 14.57 -0.50 31.49
CA LEU A 355 14.65 0.72 30.69
C LEU A 355 15.69 1.68 31.29
N THR A 356 16.38 2.43 30.42
CA THR A 356 17.33 3.49 30.82
C THR A 356 17.06 4.77 30.01
N SER A 357 17.59 5.93 30.42
CA SER A 357 17.44 7.22 29.72
C SER A 357 18.78 7.83 29.32
#